data_AF-A0A9D6R0Y4-F1
#
_entry.id   AF-A0A9D6R0Y4-F1
#
_cell.length_a   1.000
_cell.length_b   1.000
_cell.length_c   1.000
_cell.angle_alpha   90.00
_cell.angle_beta   90.00
_cell.angle_gamma   90.00
#
_symmetry.space_group_name_H-M   'P 1'
#
loop_
_entity.id
_entity.type
_entity.pdbx_description
1 polymer ?
#
loop_
_entity_poly.entity_id
_entity_poly.type
_entity_poly.pdbx_seq_one_letter_code
_entity_poly.pdbx_strand_id
1 'polypeptide(L)'
;MLLTLLILTLITLTLNLPFGYLRSTAKKFSVKWFLYIHIPIPFVILMRMWLGFGYTAIPVLLAGAMAGQLLGGYLNFNKAK
;
A
#
# COMPACT_ATOMS: atom_id res chain seq x y z
N MET A 1 -8.14 18.73 -7.23
CA MET A 1 -6.74 18.25 -7.15
C MET A 1 -6.38 17.74 -5.75
N LEU A 2 -6.54 18.53 -4.68
CA LEU A 2 -6.23 18.05 -3.32
C LEU A 2 -7.18 16.94 -2.84
N LEU A 3 -8.50 17.11 -3.06
CA LEU A 3 -9.50 16.10 -2.70
C LEU A 3 -9.25 14.76 -3.44
N THR A 4 -8.95 14.81 -4.73
CA THR A 4 -8.66 13.61 -5.53
C THR A 4 -7.37 12.92 -5.07
N LEU A 5 -6.36 13.69 -4.64
CA LEU A 5 -5.12 13.14 -4.07
C LEU A 5 -5.36 12.48 -2.71
N LEU A 6 -6.19 13.10 -1.87
CA LEU A 6 -6.61 12.52 -0.59
C LEU A 6 -7.32 11.18 -0.79
N ILE A 7 -8.30 11.15 -1.70
CA ILE A 7 -9.05 9.93 -2.04
C ILE A 7 -8.10 8.85 -2.56
N LEU A 8 -7.20 9.18 -3.49
CA LEU A 8 -6.21 8.23 -4.02
C LEU A 8 -5.26 7.71 -2.92
N THR A 9 -4.89 8.55 -1.97
CA THR A 9 -4.05 8.17 -0.82
C THR A 9 -4.79 7.22 0.12
N LEU A 10 -6.08 7.50 0.39
CA LEU A 10 -6.93 6.61 1.18
C LEU A 10 -7.12 5.26 0.48
N ILE A 11 -7.39 5.25 -0.83
CA ILE A 11 -7.45 4.02 -1.63
C ILE A 11 -6.12 3.25 -1.53
N THR A 12 -4.99 3.94 -1.67
CA THR A 12 -3.66 3.35 -1.56
C THR A 12 -3.43 2.72 -0.18
N LEU A 13 -3.85 3.40 0.89
CA LEU A 13 -3.76 2.90 2.26
C LEU A 13 -4.65 1.67 2.46
N THR A 14 -5.92 1.75 2.08
CA THR A 14 -6.90 0.65 2.21
C THR A 14 -6.46 -0.55 1.40
N LEU A 15 -5.91 -0.34 0.21
CA LEU A 15 -5.35 -1.42 -0.61
C LEU A 15 -4.12 -2.03 0.07
N ASN A 16 -3.21 -1.23 0.63
CA ASN A 16 -2.01 -1.77 1.28
C ASN A 16 -2.29 -2.44 2.64
N LEU A 17 -3.46 -2.23 3.25
CA LEU A 17 -3.85 -2.85 4.51
C LEU A 17 -3.91 -4.40 4.46
N PRO A 18 -4.71 -5.04 3.57
CA PRO A 18 -4.72 -6.49 3.43
C PRO A 18 -3.38 -7.04 2.95
N PHE A 19 -2.68 -6.34 2.04
CA PHE A 19 -1.35 -6.75 1.60
C PHE A 19 -0.30 -6.68 2.72
N GLY A 20 -0.40 -5.71 3.63
CA GLY A 20 0.41 -5.62 4.84
C GLY A 20 0.18 -6.80 5.78
N TYR A 21 -1.08 -7.20 5.94
CA TYR A 21 -1.46 -8.38 6.73
C TYR A 21 -0.88 -9.66 6.09
N LEU A 22 -1.13 -9.89 4.80
CA LEU A 22 -0.61 -11.05 4.07
C LEU A 22 0.92 -11.10 4.03
N ARG A 23 1.58 -9.94 3.89
CA ARG A 23 3.04 -9.83 3.96
C ARG A 23 3.57 -10.29 5.32
N SER A 24 2.87 -10.00 6.41
CA SER A 24 3.29 -10.38 7.76
C SER A 24 3.15 -11.87 8.05
N THR A 25 2.28 -12.59 7.33
CA THR A 25 2.15 -14.06 7.45
C THR A 25 3.12 -14.82 6.55
N ALA A 26 3.71 -14.15 5.55
CA ALA A 26 4.68 -14.76 4.65
C ALA A 26 6.11 -14.74 5.21
N LYS A 27 6.90 -15.78 4.89
CA LYS A 27 8.34 -15.82 5.19
C LYS A 27 9.02 -14.64 4.49
N LYS A 28 9.77 -13.83 5.25
CA LYS A 28 10.57 -12.71 4.71
C LYS A 28 11.46 -13.22 3.56
N PHE A 29 11.56 -12.43 2.49
CA PHE A 29 12.30 -12.77 1.26
C PHE A 29 11.79 -14.00 0.47
N SER A 30 10.59 -14.51 0.76
CA SER A 30 9.94 -15.46 -0.14
C SER A 30 9.33 -14.76 -1.35
N VAL A 31 9.07 -15.51 -2.42
CA VAL A 31 8.35 -15.01 -3.61
C VAL A 31 6.98 -14.42 -3.23
N LYS A 32 6.25 -15.06 -2.30
CA LYS A 32 4.96 -14.54 -1.79
C LYS A 32 5.13 -13.20 -1.08
N TRP A 33 6.13 -13.08 -0.22
CA TRP A 33 6.43 -11.82 0.48
C TRP A 33 6.77 -10.69 -0.51
N PHE A 34 7.56 -11.00 -1.54
CA PHE A 34 7.90 -10.06 -2.60
C PHE A 34 6.65 -9.62 -3.37
N LEU A 35 5.79 -10.57 -3.78
CA LEU A 35 4.54 -10.28 -4.48
C LEU A 35 3.60 -9.40 -3.65
N TYR A 36 3.47 -9.65 -2.35
CA TYR A 36 2.59 -8.82 -1.50
C TYR A 36 3.05 -7.38 -1.38
N ILE A 37 4.35 -7.11 -1.50
CA ILE A 37 4.87 -5.75 -1.51
C ILE A 37 4.72 -5.11 -2.89
N HIS A 38 5.01 -5.87 -3.95
CA HIS A 38 5.11 -5.31 -5.29
C HIS A 38 3.78 -5.22 -6.02
N ILE A 39 2.82 -6.13 -5.83
CA ILE A 39 1.51 -6.08 -6.54
C ILE A 39 0.76 -4.75 -6.30
N PRO A 40 0.71 -4.19 -5.08
CA PRO A 40 0.12 -2.87 -4.84
C PRO A 40 0.76 -1.73 -5.63
N ILE A 41 2.06 -1.81 -5.93
CA ILE A 41 2.83 -0.69 -6.49
C ILE A 41 2.40 -0.38 -7.95
N PRO A 42 2.38 -1.33 -8.91
CA PRO A 42 1.84 -1.12 -10.25
C PRO A 42 0.40 -0.61 -10.23
N PHE A 43 -0.44 -1.12 -9.32
CA PHE A 43 -1.83 -0.66 -9.23
C PHE A 43 -1.91 0.83 -8.86
N VAL A 44 -1.15 1.26 -7.86
CA VAL A 44 -1.10 2.68 -7.44
C VAL A 44 -0.49 3.55 -8.54
N ILE A 45 0.52 3.06 -9.27
CA ILE A 45 1.12 3.75 -10.41
C ILE A 45 0.10 3.95 -11.54
N LEU A 46 -0.65 2.91 -11.90
CA LEU A 46 -1.69 2.98 -12.92
C LEU A 46 -2.78 3.99 -12.55
N MET A 47 -3.29 3.95 -11.31
CA MET A 47 -4.28 4.92 -10.84
C MET A 47 -3.75 6.35 -10.83
N ARG A 48 -2.50 6.56 -10.40
CA ARG A 48 -1.85 7.88 -10.44
C ARG A 48 -1.82 8.43 -11.88
N MET A 49 -1.42 7.60 -12.86
CA MET A 49 -1.35 8.00 -14.27
C MET A 49 -2.73 8.28 -14.85
N TRP A 50 -3.72 7.43 -14.56
CA TRP A 50 -5.11 7.64 -15.01
C TRP A 50 -5.72 8.93 -14.49
N LEU A 51 -5.39 9.33 -13.26
CA LEU A 51 -5.85 10.57 -12.65
C LEU A 51 -5.00 11.80 -13.03
N GLY A 52 -3.98 11.64 -13.89
CA GLY A 52 -3.13 12.73 -14.37
C GLY A 52 -2.19 13.32 -13.30
N PHE A 53 -1.93 12.60 -12.20
CA PHE A 53 -1.04 13.09 -11.15
C PHE A 53 0.44 12.97 -11.56
N GLY A 54 1.17 14.07 -11.45
CA GLY A 54 2.61 14.14 -11.65
C GLY A 54 3.43 13.52 -10.52
N TYR A 55 4.75 13.61 -10.63
CA TYR A 55 5.69 13.03 -9.67
C TYR A 55 5.56 13.60 -8.25
N THR A 56 5.01 14.80 -8.09
CA THR A 56 4.77 15.43 -6.78
C THR A 56 3.79 14.67 -5.89
N ALA A 57 2.92 13.83 -6.46
CA ALA A 57 2.02 12.97 -5.71
C ALA A 57 2.71 11.73 -5.14
N ILE A 58 3.87 11.31 -5.68
CA ILE A 58 4.53 10.06 -5.31
C ILE A 58 4.88 9.99 -3.82
N PRO A 59 5.48 11.02 -3.18
CA PRO A 59 5.80 10.96 -1.75
C PRO A 59 4.56 10.75 -0.87
N VAL A 60 3.43 11.38 -1.22
CA VAL A 60 2.17 11.26 -0.48
C VAL A 60 1.58 9.85 -0.62
N LEU A 61 1.57 9.33 -1.85
CA LEU A 61 1.10 7.96 -2.11
C LEU A 61 2.00 6.91 -1.48
N LEU A 62 3.32 7.13 -1.49
CA LEU A 62 4.29 6.26 -0.83
C LEU A 62 4.06 6.23 0.68
N ALA A 63 3.84 7.40 1.31
CA ALA A 63 3.51 7.47 2.73
C ALA A 63 2.22 6.69 3.05
N GLY A 64 1.17 6.83 2.23
CA GLY A 64 -0.07 6.06 2.37
C GLY A 64 0.13 4.55 2.20
N ALA A 65 0.96 4.13 1.23
CA ALA A 65 1.27 2.73 0.99
C ALA A 65 2.05 2.11 2.16
N MET A 66 3.07 2.82 2.66
CA MET A 66 3.85 2.39 3.83
C MET A 66 2.98 2.30 5.08
N ALA A 67 2.14 3.31 5.34
CA ALA A 67 1.19 3.29 6.45
C ALA A 67 0.25 2.08 6.35
N GLY A 68 -0.33 1.82 5.19
CA GLY A 68 -1.18 0.64 4.95
C GLY A 68 -0.44 -0.68 5.21
N GLN A 69 0.79 -0.84 4.72
CA GLN A 69 1.55 -2.08 4.92
C GLN A 69 1.98 -2.31 6.38
N LEU A 70 2.30 -1.24 7.10
CA LEU A 70 2.68 -1.31 8.51
C LEU A 70 1.47 -1.63 9.39
N LEU A 71 0.36 -0.89 9.20
CA LEU A 71 -0.89 -1.11 9.94
C LEU A 71 -1.46 -2.50 9.67
N GLY A 72 -1.48 -2.94 8.41
CA GLY A 72 -1.89 -4.29 8.04
C GLY A 72 -1.05 -5.37 8.72
N GLY A 73 0.27 -5.17 8.81
CA GLY A 73 1.16 -6.09 9.52
C GLY A 73 0.92 -6.09 11.03
N TYR A 74 0.69 -4.92 11.62
CA TYR A 74 0.38 -4.79 13.06
C TYR A 74 -0.91 -5.53 13.45
N LEU A 75 -1.95 -5.47 12.61
CA LEU A 75 -3.21 -6.18 12.84
C LEU A 75 -3.02 -7.71 12.96
N ASN A 76 -2.05 -8.28 12.24
CA ASN A 76 -1.72 -9.70 12.38
C ASN A 76 -1.04 -10.00 13.72
N PHE A 77 -0.06 -9.19 14.12
CA PHE A 77 0.63 -9.36 15.41
C PHE A 77 -0.33 -9.33 16.59
N ASN A 78 -1.35 -8.46 16.56
CA ASN A 78 -2.34 -8.36 17.62
C ASN A 78 -3.36 -9.51 17.65
N LYS A 79 -3.54 -10.26 16.54
CA LYS A 79 -4.38 -11.46 16.51
C LYS A 79 -3.64 -12.72 16.99
N ALA A 80 -2.31 -12.71 16.97
CA ALA A 80 -1.48 -13.84 17.37
C ALA A 80 -1.15 -13.85 18.88
N LYS A 81 -1.66 -12.88 19.64
CA LYS A 81 -1.50 -12.72 21.08
C LYS A 81 -2.85 -12.93 21.77
#